data_AF-A0A661CT85-F1
#
_entry.id   AF-A0A661CT85-F1
#
_cell.length_a   1.000
_cell.length_b   1.000
_cell.length_c   1.000
_cell.angle_alpha   90.00
_cell.angle_beta   90.00
_cell.angle_gamma   90.00
#
_symmetry.space_group_name_H-M   'P 1'
#
loop_
_entity.id
_entity.type
_entity.pdbx_description
1 polymer ?
#
loop_
_entity_poly.entity_id
_entity_poly.type
_entity_poly.pdbx_seq_one_letter_code
_entity_poly.pdbx_strand_id
1 'polypeptide(L)'
;MKVYNWCRAQHHLHAESGHELLEFVLLHAPESDTTGKLRTALSLPLRYSIDTAVSALGNGSYLLASDTVPFALWCVARHIDSYVEALWNTVSGLGDRDTTCAIVGGILSLIHGQAGIPNEWLEASEPLLK
;
A
#
# COMPACT_ATOMS: atom_id res chain seq x y z
N MET A 1 29.39 1.44 -4.42
CA MET A 1 29.15 1.56 -2.96
C MET A 1 28.34 2.83 -2.65
N LYS A 2 27.12 2.97 -3.21
CA LYS A 2 26.23 4.14 -3.00
C LYS A 2 24.80 3.76 -2.60
N VAL A 3 24.43 2.49 -2.71
CA VAL A 3 23.08 1.98 -2.40
C VAL A 3 22.92 1.64 -0.90
N TYR A 4 24.02 1.31 -0.22
CA TYR A 4 24.01 0.92 1.20
C TYR A 4 23.82 2.08 2.20
N ASN A 5 23.93 3.33 1.76
CA ASN A 5 23.77 4.49 2.65
C ASN A 5 22.31 4.99 2.77
N TRP A 6 21.37 4.39 2.04
CA TRP A 6 19.95 4.73 2.15
C TRP A 6 19.32 4.18 3.44
N CYS A 7 19.69 2.96 3.87
CA CYS A 7 19.06 2.31 5.03
C CYS A 7 19.56 2.74 6.42
N ARG A 8 20.58 3.63 6.56
CA ARG A 8 21.16 3.94 7.88
C ARG A 8 21.34 5.42 8.24
N ALA A 9 21.03 6.34 7.34
CA ALA A 9 21.30 7.77 7.57
C ALA A 9 20.05 8.67 7.62
N GLN A 10 18.84 8.13 7.53
CA GLN A 10 17.62 8.93 7.66
C GLN A 10 16.64 8.26 8.61
N HIS A 11 16.65 8.72 9.85
CA HIS A 11 15.59 8.48 10.83
C HIS A 11 14.24 9.13 10.45
N HIS A 12 14.01 9.52 9.18
CA HIS A 12 12.85 10.31 8.76
C HIS A 12 12.43 10.07 7.30
N LEU A 13 12.28 8.81 6.86
CA LEU A 13 11.27 8.51 5.84
C LEU A 13 9.94 8.20 6.56
N HIS A 14 9.46 9.19 7.32
CA HIS A 14 8.06 9.25 7.67
C HIS A 14 7.41 9.98 6.50
N ALA A 15 6.58 9.30 5.71
CA ALA A 15 5.42 10.04 5.24
C ALA A 15 4.69 10.40 6.54
N GLU A 16 4.69 11.67 6.95
CA GLU A 16 4.06 12.12 8.20
C GLU A 16 2.56 11.84 8.18
N SER A 17 2.01 11.55 6.99
CA SER A 17 0.68 11.01 6.79
C SER A 17 0.60 10.16 5.52
N GLY A 18 -0.43 9.32 5.42
CA GLY A 18 -0.75 8.60 4.19
C GLY A 18 -0.99 9.50 2.97
N HIS A 19 -1.36 10.78 3.16
CA HIS A 19 -1.54 11.72 2.05
C HIS A 19 -0.22 12.05 1.36
N GLU A 20 0.85 12.27 2.14
CA GLU A 20 2.18 12.57 1.58
C GLU A 20 2.71 11.42 0.73
N LEU A 21 2.42 10.17 1.13
CA LEU A 21 2.77 9.00 0.33
C LEU A 21 2.07 9.01 -1.03
N LEU A 22 0.77 9.32 -1.06
CA LEU A 22 0.01 9.40 -2.31
C LEU A 22 0.48 10.55 -3.21
N GLU A 23 0.75 11.72 -2.63
CA GLU A 23 1.30 12.88 -3.35
C GLU A 23 2.68 12.56 -3.94
N PHE A 24 3.54 11.93 -3.15
CA PHE A 24 4.86 11.51 -3.61
C PHE A 24 4.77 10.56 -4.80
N VAL A 25 3.93 9.53 -4.73
CA VAL A 25 3.76 8.59 -5.86
C VAL A 25 3.22 9.31 -7.09
N LEU A 26 2.22 10.18 -6.92
CA LEU A 26 1.63 10.94 -8.03
C LEU A 26 2.63 11.87 -8.71
N LEU A 27 3.53 12.51 -7.95
CA LEU A 27 4.56 13.41 -8.49
C LEU A 27 5.61 12.67 -9.34
N HIS A 28 5.85 11.39 -9.06
CA HIS A 28 6.92 10.62 -9.71
C HIS A 28 6.42 9.64 -10.77
N ALA A 29 5.10 9.45 -10.89
CA ALA A 29 4.49 8.56 -11.87
C ALA A 29 4.16 9.31 -13.19
N PRO A 30 4.37 8.69 -14.36
CA PRO A 30 3.99 9.29 -15.63
C PRO A 30 2.46 9.41 -15.78
N GLU A 31 2.01 10.42 -16.53
CA GLU A 31 0.59 10.63 -16.85
C GLU A 31 -0.02 9.38 -17.55
N SER A 32 -1.12 8.89 -16.99
CA SER A 32 -1.79 7.63 -17.36
C SER A 32 -3.14 7.51 -16.65
N ASP A 33 -3.94 6.50 -17.01
CA ASP A 33 -5.18 6.19 -16.28
C ASP A 33 -4.91 5.90 -14.79
N THR A 34 -3.75 5.31 -14.47
CA THR A 34 -3.33 5.06 -13.09
C THR A 34 -3.13 6.35 -12.32
N THR A 35 -2.41 7.35 -12.87
CA THR A 35 -2.25 8.64 -12.20
C THR A 35 -3.55 9.42 -12.12
N GLY A 36 -4.44 9.28 -13.10
CA GLY A 36 -5.82 9.76 -13.01
C GLY A 36 -6.56 9.19 -11.79
N LYS A 37 -6.49 7.88 -11.57
CA LYS A 37 -7.08 7.23 -10.39
C LYS A 37 -6.35 7.54 -9.08
N LEU A 38 -5.05 7.79 -9.11
CA LEU A 38 -4.30 8.25 -7.92
C LEU A 38 -4.74 9.65 -7.47
N ARG A 39 -5.10 10.55 -8.40
CA ARG A 39 -5.72 11.83 -8.05
C ARG A 39 -7.08 11.63 -7.36
N THR A 40 -7.86 10.64 -7.80
CA THR A 40 -9.09 10.23 -7.10
C THR A 40 -8.79 9.69 -5.70
N ALA A 41 -7.79 8.83 -5.56
CA ALA A 41 -7.39 8.28 -4.26
C ALA A 41 -6.96 9.39 -3.28
N LEU A 42 -6.19 10.38 -3.74
CA LEU A 42 -5.77 11.53 -2.95
C LEU A 42 -6.95 12.39 -2.48
N SER A 43 -8.01 12.48 -3.30
CA SER A 43 -9.22 13.24 -2.97
C SER A 43 -10.22 12.45 -2.12
N LEU A 44 -10.02 11.14 -1.95
CA LEU A 44 -10.94 10.25 -1.26
C LEU A 44 -10.63 10.18 0.24
N PRO A 45 -11.53 10.64 1.13
CA PRO A 45 -11.25 10.64 2.56
C PRO A 45 -10.94 9.25 3.12
N LEU A 46 -9.82 9.10 3.82
CA LEU A 46 -9.34 7.82 4.39
C LEU A 46 -10.32 7.16 5.38
N ARG A 47 -11.29 7.92 5.91
CA ARG A 47 -12.35 7.41 6.81
C ARG A 47 -13.50 6.68 6.10
N TYR A 48 -13.55 6.71 4.77
CA TYR A 48 -14.61 6.07 4.02
C TYR A 48 -14.56 4.54 4.12
N SER A 49 -15.69 3.87 3.86
CA SER A 49 -15.75 2.41 3.88
C SER A 49 -14.91 1.81 2.76
N ILE A 50 -14.49 0.56 2.94
CA ILE A 50 -13.76 -0.19 1.91
C ILE A 50 -14.61 -0.32 0.65
N ASP A 51 -15.90 -0.62 0.76
CA ASP A 51 -16.81 -0.68 -0.41
C ASP A 51 -16.84 0.62 -1.22
N THR A 52 -16.78 1.77 -0.53
CA THR A 52 -16.71 3.09 -1.19
C THR A 52 -15.37 3.28 -1.89
N ALA A 53 -14.27 2.89 -1.24
CA ALA A 53 -12.94 2.96 -1.85
C ALA A 53 -12.82 2.04 -3.06
N VAL A 54 -13.32 0.80 -2.98
CA VAL A 54 -13.36 -0.15 -4.10
C VAL A 54 -14.19 0.40 -5.26
N SER A 55 -15.37 0.96 -4.96
CA SER A 55 -16.24 1.54 -6.00
C SER A 55 -15.57 2.71 -6.74
N ALA A 56 -14.76 3.51 -6.03
CA ALA A 56 -14.08 4.67 -6.61
C ALA A 56 -12.77 4.30 -7.32
N LEU A 57 -11.98 3.40 -6.73
CA LEU A 57 -10.58 3.16 -7.10
C LEU A 57 -10.37 1.85 -7.86
N GLY A 58 -11.26 0.87 -7.69
CA GLY A 58 -11.07 -0.50 -8.14
C GLY A 58 -10.61 -1.41 -7.01
N ASN A 59 -10.43 -2.70 -7.32
CA ASN A 59 -9.85 -3.70 -6.41
C ASN A 59 -9.02 -4.75 -7.17
N GLY A 60 -8.57 -4.41 -8.37
CA GLY A 60 -7.81 -5.27 -9.27
C GLY A 60 -8.62 -6.36 -9.97
N SER A 61 -9.96 -6.38 -9.88
CA SER A 61 -10.80 -7.33 -10.63
C SER A 61 -10.60 -7.25 -12.15
N TYR A 62 -10.07 -6.13 -12.67
CA TYR A 62 -9.75 -5.98 -14.08
C TYR A 62 -8.29 -6.26 -14.44
N LEU A 63 -7.44 -6.65 -13.48
CA LEU A 63 -6.01 -6.93 -13.71
C LEU A 63 -5.25 -5.76 -14.36
N LEU A 64 -5.68 -4.54 -14.07
CA LEU A 64 -5.08 -3.30 -14.57
C LEU A 64 -4.46 -2.52 -13.42
N ALA A 65 -3.30 -1.91 -13.68
CA ALA A 65 -2.66 -1.05 -12.68
C ALA A 65 -3.58 0.08 -12.19
N SER A 66 -4.40 0.65 -13.07
CA SER A 66 -5.38 1.70 -12.74
C SER A 66 -6.58 1.20 -11.91
N ASP A 67 -6.79 -0.11 -11.82
CA ASP A 67 -7.82 -0.77 -11.01
C ASP A 67 -7.25 -1.39 -9.71
N THR A 68 -5.94 -1.63 -9.66
CA THR A 68 -5.26 -2.28 -8.52
C THR A 68 -4.50 -1.28 -7.64
N VAL A 69 -3.59 -0.50 -8.24
CA VAL A 69 -2.59 0.30 -7.52
C VAL A 69 -3.22 1.43 -6.69
N PRO A 70 -4.20 2.21 -7.20
CA PRO A 70 -4.81 3.30 -6.44
C PRO A 70 -5.50 2.82 -5.17
N PHE A 71 -6.20 1.68 -5.21
CA PHE A 71 -6.84 1.10 -4.02
C PHE A 71 -5.80 0.60 -3.02
N ALA A 72 -4.77 -0.12 -3.47
CA ALA A 72 -3.69 -0.59 -2.61
C ALA A 72 -2.98 0.58 -1.88
N LEU A 73 -2.63 1.65 -2.61
CA LEU A 73 -1.98 2.81 -2.01
C LEU A 73 -2.90 3.60 -1.08
N TRP A 74 -4.21 3.64 -1.36
CA TRP A 74 -5.18 4.23 -0.44
C TRP A 74 -5.29 3.42 0.86
N CYS A 75 -5.23 2.09 0.81
CA CYS A 75 -5.18 1.24 2.00
C CYS A 75 -3.90 1.44 2.82
N VAL A 76 -2.73 1.56 2.17
CA VAL A 76 -1.48 1.95 2.84
C VAL A 76 -1.66 3.30 3.52
N ALA A 77 -2.17 4.30 2.80
CA ALA A 77 -2.34 5.65 3.33
C ALA A 77 -3.27 5.68 4.55
N ARG A 78 -4.36 4.90 4.53
CA ARG A 78 -5.32 4.79 5.63
C ARG A 78 -4.73 4.17 6.88
N HIS A 79 -3.84 3.19 6.73
CA HIS A 79 -3.33 2.37 7.82
C HIS A 79 -1.79 2.39 7.88
N ILE A 80 -1.20 3.56 7.63
CA ILE A 80 0.26 3.70 7.53
C ILE A 80 1.00 3.28 8.81
N ASP A 81 0.31 3.36 9.96
CA ASP A 81 0.84 3.01 11.27
C ASP A 81 0.51 1.57 11.72
N SER A 82 -0.21 0.78 10.92
CA SER A 82 -0.65 -0.57 11.30
C SER A 82 -0.65 -1.56 10.14
N TYR A 83 0.37 -2.41 10.11
CA TYR A 83 0.50 -3.51 9.16
C TYR A 83 -0.72 -4.45 9.14
N VAL A 84 -1.19 -4.84 10.34
CA VAL A 84 -2.28 -5.82 10.50
C VAL A 84 -3.61 -5.25 10.02
N GLU A 85 -3.96 -4.04 10.47
CA GLU A 85 -5.20 -3.39 10.06
C GLU A 85 -5.20 -3.11 8.56
N ALA A 86 -4.07 -2.71 7.99
CA ALA A 86 -3.94 -2.48 6.56
C ALA A 86 -4.23 -3.74 5.74
N LEU A 87 -3.64 -4.89 6.10
CA LEU A 87 -3.88 -6.13 5.36
C LEU A 87 -5.31 -6.64 5.52
N TRP A 88 -5.91 -6.58 6.71
CA TRP A 88 -7.31 -6.98 6.89
C TRP A 88 -8.28 -6.08 6.12
N ASN A 89 -8.06 -4.76 6.12
CA ASN A 89 -8.90 -3.84 5.35
C ASN A 89 -8.70 -4.04 3.85
N THR A 90 -7.47 -4.27 3.38
CA THR A 90 -7.18 -4.51 1.95
C THR A 90 -7.85 -5.78 1.45
N VAL A 91 -7.68 -6.91 2.15
CA VAL A 91 -8.26 -8.21 1.74
C VAL A 91 -9.80 -8.18 1.74
N SER A 92 -10.40 -7.35 2.60
CA SER A 92 -11.85 -7.15 2.65
C SER A 92 -12.41 -6.46 1.41
N GLY A 93 -11.57 -5.76 0.63
CA GLY A 93 -11.94 -5.14 -0.65
C GLY A 93 -12.20 -6.13 -1.80
N LEU A 94 -11.93 -7.42 -1.58
CA LEU A 94 -12.10 -8.50 -2.56
C LEU A 94 -11.30 -8.24 -3.86
N GLY A 95 -11.73 -8.81 -4.98
CA GLY A 95 -11.00 -8.72 -6.26
C GLY A 95 -9.68 -9.49 -6.23
N ASP A 96 -8.63 -8.85 -6.74
CA ASP A 96 -7.26 -9.37 -6.81
C ASP A 96 -6.55 -9.17 -5.46
N ARG A 97 -6.99 -9.98 -4.49
CA ARG A 97 -6.60 -9.87 -3.07
C ARG A 97 -5.13 -10.11 -2.86
N ASP A 98 -4.56 -11.08 -3.56
CA ASP A 98 -3.15 -11.43 -3.48
C ASP A 98 -2.28 -10.27 -3.96
N THR A 99 -2.57 -9.70 -5.13
CA THR A 99 -1.78 -8.57 -5.65
C THR A 99 -1.92 -7.32 -4.80
N THR A 100 -3.15 -6.97 -4.39
CA THR A 100 -3.38 -5.79 -3.55
C THR A 100 -2.71 -5.93 -2.17
N CYS A 101 -2.82 -7.09 -1.52
CA CYS A 101 -2.16 -7.34 -0.24
C CYS A 101 -0.63 -7.42 -0.38
N ALA A 102 -0.12 -7.96 -1.49
CA ALA A 102 1.33 -7.99 -1.75
C ALA A 102 1.91 -6.57 -1.86
N ILE A 103 1.22 -5.65 -2.54
CA ILE A 103 1.63 -4.24 -2.64
C ILE A 103 1.59 -3.57 -1.25
N VAL A 104 0.47 -3.71 -0.53
CA VAL A 104 0.26 -3.08 0.79
C VAL A 104 1.28 -3.60 1.80
N GLY A 105 1.41 -4.93 1.91
CA GLY A 105 2.33 -5.58 2.83
C GLY A 105 3.79 -5.27 2.48
N GLY A 106 4.14 -5.23 1.20
CA GLY A 106 5.48 -4.84 0.74
C GLY A 106 5.86 -3.44 1.23
N ILE A 107 5.00 -2.45 1.03
CA ILE A 107 5.26 -1.06 1.43
C ILE A 107 5.32 -0.94 2.97
N LEU A 108 4.34 -1.48 3.68
CA LEU A 108 4.28 -1.35 5.15
C LEU A 108 5.38 -2.13 5.85
N SER A 109 5.88 -3.23 5.27
CA SER A 109 7.05 -3.94 5.81
C SER A 109 8.33 -3.10 5.78
N LEU A 110 8.47 -2.20 4.80
CA LEU A 110 9.60 -1.26 4.73
C LEU A 110 9.47 -0.13 5.77
N ILE A 111 8.24 0.27 6.10
CA ILE A 111 7.96 1.32 7.08
C ILE A 111 8.15 0.80 8.51
N HIS A 112 7.59 -0.37 8.84
CA HIS A 112 7.65 -0.92 10.20
C HIS A 112 8.84 -1.86 10.43
N GLY A 113 9.55 -2.24 9.37
CA GLY A 113 10.54 -3.32 9.41
C GLY A 113 9.91 -4.68 9.70
N GLN A 114 10.74 -5.72 9.76
CA GLN A 114 10.30 -7.09 10.04
C GLN A 114 9.62 -7.23 11.41
N ALA A 115 10.04 -6.44 12.40
CA ALA A 115 9.45 -6.47 13.75
C ALA A 115 7.99 -5.97 13.80
N GLY A 116 7.52 -5.26 12.77
CA GLY A 116 6.13 -4.84 12.64
C GLY A 116 5.21 -5.91 12.04
N ILE A 117 5.75 -7.03 11.55
CA ILE A 117 4.97 -8.13 11.00
C ILE A 117 4.69 -9.15 12.12
N PRO A 118 3.45 -9.59 12.33
CA PRO A 118 3.14 -10.62 13.32
C PRO A 118 3.94 -11.90 13.06
N ASN A 119 4.63 -12.40 14.07
CA ASN A 119 5.40 -13.65 13.96
C ASN A 119 4.51 -14.83 13.54
N GLU A 120 3.27 -14.89 14.03
CA GLU A 120 2.30 -15.91 13.67
C GLU A 120 2.02 -15.94 12.16
N TRP A 121 2.08 -14.80 11.47
CA TRP A 121 1.87 -14.72 10.02
C TRP A 121 3.11 -15.18 9.25
N LEU A 122 4.31 -14.90 9.77
CA LEU A 122 5.56 -15.42 9.22
C LEU A 122 5.63 -16.94 9.36
N GLU A 123 5.23 -17.47 10.51
CA GLU A 123 5.20 -18.91 10.79
C GLU A 123 4.12 -19.64 9.97
N ALA A 124 3.01 -18.97 9.64
CA ALA A 124 1.96 -19.50 8.78
C ALA A 124 2.28 -19.40 7.27
N SER A 125 3.35 -18.69 6.89
CA SER A 125 3.76 -18.56 5.50
C SER A 125 4.56 -19.77 5.03
N GLU A 126 4.46 -20.09 3.73
CA GLU A 126 5.27 -21.15 3.15
C GLU A 126 6.76 -20.81 3.27
N PRO A 127 7.62 -21.79 3.63
CA PRO A 127 9.05 -21.54 3.73
C PRO A 127 9.62 -21.17 2.37
N LEU A 128 10.35 -20.05 2.31
CA LEU A 128 11.11 -19.71 1.12
C LEU A 128 12.21 -20.76 0.91
N LEU A 129 12.23 -21.37 -0.29
CA LEU A 129 13.29 -22.27 -0.68
C LEU A 129 14.61 -21.50 -0.63
N LYS A 130 15.55 -22.01 0.17
CA LYS A 130 16.90 -21.45 0.32
C LYS A 130 17.78 -21.79 -0.86
#